data_AF-A0A965ECT8-F1
#
_entry.id   AF-A0A965ECT8-F1
#
_cell.length_a   1.000
_cell.length_b   1.000
_cell.length_c   1.000
_cell.angle_alpha   90.00
_cell.angle_beta   90.00
_cell.angle_gamma   90.00
#
_symmetry.space_group_name_H-M   'P 1'
#
loop_
_entity.id
_entity.type
_entity.pdbx_description
1 polymer ?
#
loop_
_entity_poly.entity_id
_entity_poly.type
_entity_poly.pdbx_seq_one_letter_code
_entity_poly.pdbx_strand_id
1 'polypeptide(L)' 'KAGSRISDMRLKGQLIDPKKTYKVAGWAPVAEGAKGEPIWEVVETWLKTKKRVSPRRLNLPRLIGLKNNPGMAG' A
#
# COMPACT_ATOMS: atom_id res chain seq x y z
N LYS A 1 -20.65 -13.66 -6.21
CA LYS A 1 -20.04 -14.44 -5.09
C LYS A 1 -19.13 -13.52 -4.29
N ALA A 2 -19.29 -13.45 -2.96
CA ALA A 2 -18.38 -12.69 -2.10
C ALA A 2 -16.99 -13.36 -2.06
N GLY A 3 -15.93 -12.58 -1.86
CA GLY A 3 -14.55 -13.09 -1.78
C GLY A 3 -13.80 -13.20 -3.11
N SER A 4 -14.40 -12.82 -4.25
CA SER A 4 -13.76 -12.90 -5.58
C SER A 4 -13.45 -11.54 -6.21
N ARG A 5 -13.39 -10.47 -5.41
CA ARG A 5 -13.11 -9.10 -5.90
C ARG A 5 -11.62 -8.83 -6.14
N ILE A 6 -10.75 -9.48 -5.37
CA ILE A 6 -9.30 -9.33 -5.44
C ILE A 6 -8.72 -10.65 -5.97
N SER A 7 -7.85 -10.55 -6.96
CA SER A 7 -7.19 -11.71 -7.60
C SER A 7 -5.80 -11.30 -8.12
N ASP A 8 -4.98 -12.29 -8.51
CA ASP A 8 -3.62 -12.07 -9.05
C ASP A 8 -2.74 -11.20 -8.14
N MET A 9 -2.82 -11.44 -6.83
CA MET A 9 -2.01 -10.72 -5.84
C MET A 9 -0.53 -11.07 -5.99
N ARG A 10 0.30 -10.04 -6.19
CA ARG A 10 1.75 -10.20 -6.36
C ARG A 10 2.53 -9.25 -5.47
N LEU A 11 3.65 -9.73 -4.94
CA LEU A 11 4.66 -8.94 -4.26
C LEU A 11 5.96 -9.01 -5.05
N LYS A 12 6.47 -7.86 -5.51
CA LYS A 12 7.67 -7.77 -6.36
C LYS A 12 7.60 -8.69 -7.60
N GLY A 13 6.42 -8.82 -8.20
CA GLY A 13 6.17 -9.64 -9.39
C GLY A 13 5.87 -11.12 -9.13
N GLN A 14 6.13 -11.62 -7.91
CA GLN A 14 5.87 -13.00 -7.52
C GLN A 14 4.48 -13.15 -6.91
N LEU A 15 3.80 -14.26 -7.19
CA LEU A 15 2.53 -14.58 -6.55
C LEU A 15 2.71 -14.69 -5.03
N ILE A 16 1.71 -14.20 -4.29
CA ILE A 16 1.65 -14.40 -2.84
C ILE A 16 1.45 -15.89 -2.53
N ASP A 17 2.24 -16.41 -1.60
CA ASP A 17 2.08 -17.74 -1.03
C ASP A 17 1.15 -17.64 0.19
N PRO A 18 -0.01 -18.32 0.19
CA PRO A 18 -0.95 -18.27 1.31
C PRO A 18 -0.39 -18.87 2.61
N LYS A 19 0.68 -19.67 2.57
CA LYS A 19 1.29 -20.30 3.75
C LYS A 19 2.45 -19.50 4.34
N LYS A 20 2.82 -18.38 3.71
CA LYS A 20 3.98 -17.59 4.12
C LYS A 20 3.57 -16.41 5.00
N THR A 21 4.36 -16.17 6.05
CA THR A 21 4.26 -14.94 6.84
C THR A 21 5.03 -13.82 6.16
N TYR A 22 4.36 -12.69 5.94
CA TYR A 22 4.95 -11.49 5.37
C TYR A 22 5.09 -10.41 6.44
N LYS A 23 6.25 -9.76 6.50
CA LYS A 23 6.42 -8.57 7.32
C LYS A 23 5.66 -7.42 6.68
N VAL A 24 4.71 -6.87 7.44
CA VAL A 24 3.88 -5.72 7.03
C VAL A 24 4.09 -4.57 8.00
N ALA A 25 3.83 -3.35 7.54
CA ALA A 25 3.77 -2.15 8.37
C ALA A 25 2.49 -1.39 8.00
N GLY A 26 1.81 -0.85 9.00
CA GLY A 26 0.60 -0.05 8.84
C GLY A 26 0.61 1.09 9.84
N TRP A 27 -0.12 2.16 9.50
CA TRP A 27 -0.36 3.30 10.39
C TRP A 27 -1.87 3.51 10.52
N ALA A 28 -2.30 4.33 11.49
CA ALA A 28 -3.71 4.52 11.85
C ALA A 28 -4.46 3.21 12.20
N PRO A 29 -3.96 2.41 13.16
CA PRO A 29 -4.72 1.26 13.64
C PRO A 29 -6.02 1.72 14.31
N VAL A 30 -7.11 1.02 14.00
CA VAL A 30 -8.43 1.20 14.66
C VAL A 30 -8.47 0.54 16.04
N ALA A 31 -7.44 -0.23 16.40
CA ALA A 31 -7.32 -0.89 17.69
C ALA A 31 -7.04 0.12 18.81
N GLU A 32 -7.71 -0.06 19.95
CA GLU A 32 -7.41 0.68 21.17
C GLU A 32 -5.97 0.41 21.64
N GLY A 33 -5.32 1.43 22.19
CA GLY A 33 -3.97 1.29 22.75
C GLY A 33 -2.88 1.05 21.70
N ALA A 34 -3.06 1.58 20.48
CA ALA A 34 -2.04 1.58 19.45
C ALA A 34 -0.67 2.04 19.98
N LYS A 35 0.34 1.20 19.83
CA LYS A 35 1.72 1.48 20.25
C LYS A 35 2.61 1.67 19.03
N GLY A 36 3.60 2.53 19.16
CA GLY A 36 4.58 2.79 18.11
C GLY A 36 4.81 4.28 17.91
N GLU A 37 5.86 4.59 17.17
CA GLU A 37 6.16 5.96 16.78
C GLU A 37 5.04 6.49 15.87
N PRO A 38 4.55 7.73 16.09
CA PRO A 38 3.58 8.31 15.20
C PRO A 38 4.09 8.42 13.77
N ILE A 39 3.21 8.20 12.79
CA ILE A 39 3.64 8.16 11.38
C ILE A 39 4.29 9.47 10.93
N TRP A 40 3.88 10.62 11.49
CA TRP A 40 4.47 11.92 11.14
C TRP A 40 5.92 12.04 11.58
N GLU A 41 6.30 11.52 12.75
CA GLU A 41 7.70 11.51 13.22
C GLU A 41 8.59 10.64 12.32
N VAL A 42 8.08 9.46 11.92
CA VAL A 42 8.76 8.54 10.99
C VAL A 42 8.99 9.22 9.64
N VAL A 43 7.96 9.87 9.11
CA VAL A 43 8.02 10.57 7.82
C VAL A 43 8.93 11.80 7.91
N GLU A 44 8.84 12.59 8.98
CA GLU A 44 9.69 13.76 9.21
C GLU A 44 11.16 13.37 9.27
N THR A 45 11.49 12.37 10.09
CA THR A 45 12.85 11.82 10.18
C THR A 45 13.34 11.36 8.81
N TRP A 46 12.51 10.63 8.06
CA TRP A 46 12.88 10.21 6.71
C TRP A 46 13.12 11.41 5.78
N LEU A 47 12.22 12.39 5.77
CA LEU A 47 12.32 13.59 4.93
C LEU A 47 13.56 14.43 5.24
N LYS A 48 13.92 14.60 6.52
CA LYS A 48 15.16 15.30 6.94
C LYS A 48 16.42 14.66 6.34
N THR A 49 16.43 13.34 6.12
CA THR A 49 17.56 12.64 5.47
C THR A 49 17.58 12.81 3.94
N LYS A 50 16.56 13.42 3.33
CA LYS A 50 16.41 13.56 1.89
C LYS A 50 16.47 15.02 1.46
N LYS A 51 17.51 15.41 0.72
CA LYS A 51 17.60 16.75 0.10
C LYS A 51 16.50 17.00 -0.94
N ARG A 52 16.07 15.96 -1.66
CA ARG A 52 14.95 16.00 -2.62
C ARG A 52 14.28 14.63 -2.67
N VAL A 53 12.95 14.61 -2.75
CA VAL A 53 12.16 13.38 -2.93
C VAL A 53 11.99 13.10 -4.42
N SER A 54 12.48 11.96 -4.88
CA SER A 54 12.27 11.52 -6.26
C SER A 54 10.88 10.88 -6.45
N PRO A 55 10.29 11.00 -7.65
CA PRO A 55 9.08 10.25 -8.00
C PRO A 55 9.25 8.76 -7.72
N ARG A 56 8.21 8.15 -7.16
CA ARG A 56 8.20 6.73 -6.80
C ARG A 56 7.30 5.95 -7.75
N ARG A 57 7.69 4.71 -8.04
CA ARG A 57 6.80 3.76 -8.71
C ARG A 57 5.69 3.36 -7.73
N LEU A 58 4.47 3.72 -8.06
CA LEU A 58 3.30 3.34 -7.27
C LEU A 58 2.96 1.85 -7.49
N ASN A 59 2.61 1.16 -6.42
CA ASN A 59 2.07 -0.20 -6.47
C ASN A 59 0.55 -0.15 -6.66
N LEU A 60 0.11 0.27 -7.85
CA LEU A 60 -1.31 0.39 -8.17
C LEU A 60 -1.92 -0.97 -8.54
N PRO A 61 -3.11 -1.30 -8.04
CA PRO A 61 -3.84 -2.46 -8.51
C PRO A 61 -4.30 -2.25 -9.95
N ARG A 62 -4.36 -3.34 -10.72
CA ARG A 62 -5.06 -3.32 -12.01
C ARG A 62 -6.56 -3.38 -11.75
N LEU A 63 -7.27 -2.35 -12.19
CA LEU A 63 -8.71 -2.27 -12.04
C LEU A 63 -9.41 -2.83 -13.29
N ILE A 64 -10.36 -3.73 -13.08
CA ILE A 64 -11.07 -4.44 -14.16
C ILE A 64 -12.43 -3.81 -14.38
N GLY A 65 -12.82 -3.61 -15.65
CA GLY A 65 -14.15 -3.10 -16.00
C GLY A 65 -14.33 -1.58 -15.89
N LEU A 66 -13.25 -0.81 -15.69
CA LEU A 66 -13.32 0.65 -15.53
C LEU A 66 -13.11 1.45 -16.83
N LYS A 67 -13.41 0.87 -18.00
CA LYS A 67 -13.09 1.47 -19.32
C LYS A 67 -13.63 2.89 -19.53
N ASN A 68 -14.67 3.31 -18.79
CA ASN A 68 -15.31 4.63 -18.88
C ASN A 68 -15.46 5.32 -17.50
N ASN A 69 -14.50 5.17 -16.58
CA ASN A 69 -14.58 5.83 -15.28
C ASN A 69 -14.11 7.31 -15.38
N PRO A 70 -15.01 8.31 -15.24
CA PRO A 70 -14.65 9.72 -15.36
C PRO A 70 -13.71 10.19 -14.24
N GLY A 71 -13.65 9.49 -13.10
CA GLY A 71 -12.71 9.77 -12.01
C GLY A 71 -11.31 9.19 -12.20
N MET A 72 -11.05 8.49 -13.31
CA MET A 72 -9.72 7.96 -13.67
C MET A 72 -9.13 8.58 -14.94
N ALA A 73 -9.81 9.55 -15.55
CA ALA A 73 -9.25 10.33 -16.64
C ALA A 73 -8.22 11.32 -16.08
N GLY A 74 -7.00 10.84 -15.88
CA GLY A 74 -5.81 11.63 -15.54
C GLY A 74 -4.63 11.15 -16.37
#